data_AF-A0A2D9S7N6-F1
#
_entry.id   AF-A0A2D9S7N6-F1
#
_cell.length_a   1.000
_cell.length_b   1.000
_cell.length_c   1.000
_cell.angle_alpha   90.00
_cell.angle_beta   90.00
_cell.angle_gamma   90.00
#
_symmetry.space_group_name_H-M   'P 1'
#
loop_
_entity.id
_entity.type
_entity.pdbx_description
1 polymer ?
#
loop_
_entity_poly.entity_id
_entity_poly.type
_entity_poly.pdbx_seq_one_letter_code
_entity_poly.pdbx_strand_id
1 'polypeptide(L)'
;GNLLPRFKVKVWNGRTQISIHVRATSRARWVFDQPTRAGFVSHLTYNEYPLEVEKIAILDEQGLRSVDDYEWIRGNAEHAWGILN
;
A
#
# COMPACT_ATOMS: atom_id res chain seq x y z
N GLY A 1 2.36 -19.96 -3.98
CA GLY A 1 2.65 -18.56 -3.59
C GLY A 1 1.52 -18.03 -2.73
N ASN A 2 1.77 -17.08 -1.85
CA ASN A 2 0.70 -16.43 -1.07
C ASN A 2 -0.21 -15.62 -1.99
N LEU A 3 -1.50 -15.54 -1.66
CA LEU A 3 -2.45 -14.72 -2.40
C LEU A 3 -2.03 -13.24 -2.36
N LEU A 4 -2.17 -12.56 -3.49
CA LEU A 4 -1.93 -11.13 -3.58
C LEU A 4 -3.04 -10.37 -2.84
N PRO A 5 -2.69 -9.35 -2.05
CA PRO A 5 -3.67 -8.63 -1.26
C PRO A 5 -4.58 -7.77 -2.15
N ARG A 6 -5.81 -7.60 -1.66
CA ARG A 6 -6.70 -6.51 -2.05
C ARG A 6 -6.85 -5.59 -0.86
N PHE A 7 -6.75 -4.28 -1.09
CA PHE A 7 -6.91 -3.29 -0.03
C PHE A 7 -8.16 -2.46 -0.27
N LYS A 8 -8.89 -2.22 0.82
CA LYS A 8 -9.96 -1.22 0.89
C LYS A 8 -9.51 -0.17 1.88
N VAL A 9 -9.16 1.00 1.37
CA VAL A 9 -8.61 2.09 2.18
C VAL A 9 -9.60 3.24 2.18
N LYS A 10 -9.86 3.78 3.37
CA LYS A 10 -10.64 4.99 3.57
C LYS A 10 -9.81 5.98 4.35
N VAL A 11 -9.76 7.22 3.88
CA VAL A 11 -9.08 8.33 4.54
C VAL A 11 -10.05 9.50 4.54
N TRP A 12 -10.18 10.20 5.66
CA TRP A 12 -11.08 11.33 5.76
C TRP A 12 -10.54 12.39 6.72
N ASN A 13 -10.94 13.63 6.47
CA ASN A 13 -10.83 14.74 7.40
C ASN A 13 -12.15 15.54 7.36
N GLY A 14 -12.19 16.73 7.98
CA GLY A 14 -13.41 17.55 8.02
C GLY A 14 -13.88 18.12 6.68
N ARG A 15 -13.09 17.99 5.60
CA ARG A 15 -13.38 18.58 4.27
C ARG A 15 -13.38 17.57 3.14
N THR A 16 -12.62 16.49 3.26
CA THR A 16 -12.37 15.55 2.18
C THR A 16 -12.47 14.12 2.70
N GLN A 17 -13.14 13.27 1.93
CA GLN A 17 -13.23 11.84 2.15
C GLN A 17 -12.79 11.10 0.89
N ILE A 18 -11.86 10.16 1.06
CA ILE A 18 -11.32 9.34 -0.02
C ILE A 18 -11.58 7.87 0.33
N SER A 19 -12.15 7.13 -0.62
CA SER A 19 -12.29 5.68 -0.56
C SER A 19 -11.67 5.07 -1.81
N ILE A 20 -10.78 4.11 -1.62
CA ILE A 20 -10.11 3.43 -2.73
C ILE A 20 -10.10 1.92 -2.51
N HIS A 21 -10.43 1.18 -3.57
CA HIS A 21 -10.30 -0.26 -3.66
C HIS A 21 -9.19 -0.56 -4.66
N VAL A 22 -8.16 -1.26 -4.21
CA VAL A 22 -6.99 -1.60 -5.03
C VAL A 22 -6.67 -3.08 -4.91
N ARG A 23 -6.13 -3.63 -5.99
CA ARG A 23 -5.64 -5.00 -6.06
C ARG A 23 -4.15 -4.98 -6.39
N ALA A 24 -3.36 -5.73 -5.63
CA ALA A 24 -1.98 -5.97 -6.01
C ALA A 24 -1.92 -6.86 -7.26
N THR A 25 -1.13 -6.45 -8.25
CA THR A 25 -0.93 -7.22 -9.49
C THR A 25 0.29 -8.13 -9.41
N SER A 26 1.27 -7.77 -8.59
CA SER A 26 2.45 -8.56 -8.27
C SER A 26 2.95 -8.23 -6.86
N ARG A 27 4.05 -8.87 -6.44
CA ARG A 27 4.74 -8.59 -5.19
C ARG A 27 6.24 -8.70 -5.40
N ALA A 28 6.98 -7.66 -5.06
CA ALA A 28 8.40 -7.76 -4.80
C ALA A 28 8.62 -7.88 -3.28
N ARG A 29 9.55 -8.76 -2.87
CA ARG A 29 9.84 -9.05 -1.47
C ARG A 29 11.34 -9.15 -1.27
N TRP A 30 11.83 -8.44 -0.26
CA TRP A 30 13.21 -8.50 0.18
C TRP A 30 13.27 -8.82 1.67
N VAL A 31 14.32 -9.55 2.04
CA VAL A 31 14.66 -9.89 3.41
C VAL A 31 16.11 -9.49 3.62
N PHE A 32 16.35 -8.78 4.72
CA PHE A 32 17.68 -8.32 5.11
C PHE A 32 17.94 -8.83 6.52
N ASP A 33 18.98 -9.65 6.67
CA ASP A 33 19.51 -10.07 7.96
C ASP A 33 20.85 -9.37 8.17
N GLN A 34 20.87 -8.41 9.10
CA GLN A 34 22.06 -7.63 9.40
C GLN A 34 22.61 -8.02 10.78
N PRO A 35 23.82 -8.58 10.86
CA PRO A 35 24.51 -8.78 12.14
C PRO A 35 24.68 -7.44 12.86
N THR A 36 24.44 -7.45 14.17
CA THR A 36 24.64 -6.30 15.05
C THR A 36 25.58 -6.67 16.21
N ARG A 37 25.73 -5.79 17.21
CA ARG A 37 26.64 -6.03 18.35
C ARG A 37 26.09 -7.11 19.28
N ALA A 38 26.97 -7.74 20.05
CA ALA A 38 26.63 -8.76 21.05
C ALA A 38 25.91 -10.01 20.50
N GLY A 39 26.09 -10.31 19.20
CA GLY A 39 25.51 -11.50 18.58
C GLY A 39 24.05 -11.36 18.16
N PHE A 40 23.43 -10.19 18.37
CA PHE A 40 22.07 -9.90 17.90
C PHE A 40 22.03 -9.73 16.38
N VAL A 41 20.93 -10.13 15.75
CA VAL A 41 20.66 -9.96 14.32
C VAL A 41 19.40 -9.12 14.14
N SER A 42 19.54 -8.04 13.38
CA SER A 42 18.39 -7.25 12.93
C SER A 42 17.80 -7.89 11.69
N HIS A 43 16.56 -8.36 11.80
CA HIS A 43 15.78 -8.86 10.69
C HIS A 43 14.87 -7.75 10.16
N LEU A 44 14.89 -7.52 8.85
CA LEU A 44 13.99 -6.61 8.16
C LEU A 44 13.37 -7.32 6.95
N THR A 45 12.05 -7.31 6.86
CA THR A 45 11.32 -7.70 5.66
C THR A 45 10.68 -6.45 5.04
N TYR A 46 10.89 -6.26 3.73
CA TYR A 46 10.27 -5.20 2.93
C TYR A 46 9.48 -5.83 1.78
N ASN A 47 8.23 -5.38 1.59
CA ASN A 47 7.38 -5.81 0.49
C ASN A 47 6.87 -4.61 -0.29
N GLU A 48 6.78 -4.78 -1.60
CA GLU A 48 6.26 -3.80 -2.54
C GLU A 48 5.20 -4.45 -3.42
N TYR A 49 4.12 -3.73 -3.68
CA TYR A 49 2.94 -4.21 -4.38
C TYR A 49 2.50 -3.19 -5.42
N PRO A 50 2.83 -3.38 -6.70
CA PRO A 50 2.21 -2.63 -7.78
C PRO A 50 0.69 -2.83 -7.74
N LEU A 51 -0.06 -1.73 -7.78
CA LEU A 51 -1.51 -1.72 -7.60
C LEU A 51 -2.25 -1.36 -8.88
N GLU A 52 -3.37 -2.04 -9.07
CA GLU A 52 -4.44 -1.63 -9.97
C GLU A 52 -5.59 -1.06 -9.14
N VAL A 53 -6.14 0.08 -9.56
CA VAL A 53 -7.29 0.72 -8.91
C VAL A 53 -8.56 0.14 -9.49
N GLU A 54 -9.30 -0.61 -8.66
CA GLU A 54 -10.60 -1.17 -9.05
C GLU A 54 -11.73 -0.15 -8.89
N LYS A 55 -11.67 0.68 -7.83
CA LYS A 55 -12.63 1.76 -7.55
C LYS A 55 -11.96 2.89 -6.79
N ILE A 56 -12.30 4.13 -7.11
CA ILE A 56 -11.93 5.31 -6.31
C ILE A 56 -13.13 6.24 -6.20
N ALA A 57 -13.27 6.89 -5.04
CA ALA A 57 -14.22 7.94 -4.78
C ALA A 57 -13.54 9.00 -3.91
N ILE A 58 -13.47 10.23 -4.40
CA ILE A 58 -12.95 11.40 -3.69
C ILE A 58 -14.09 12.39 -3.57
N LEU A 59 -14.56 12.64 -2.36
CA LEU A 59 -15.61 13.60 -2.06
C LEU A 59 -15.01 14.78 -1.29
N ASP A 60 -15.17 15.98 -1.83
CA ASP A 60 -14.78 17.23 -1.18
C ASP A 60 -15.71 18.39 -1.58
N GLU A 61 -15.29 19.63 -1.31
CA GLU A 61 -16.01 20.86 -1.62
C GLU A 61 -16.28 21.06 -3.13
N GLN A 62 -15.50 20.41 -4.01
CA GLN A 62 -15.70 20.46 -5.46
C GLN A 62 -16.66 19.36 -5.95
N GLY A 63 -17.08 18.43 -5.08
CA GLY A 63 -18.01 17.36 -5.39
C GLY A 63 -17.36 15.97 -5.35
N LEU A 64 -17.97 15.02 -6.06
CA LEU A 64 -17.53 13.64 -6.13
C LEU A 64 -16.73 13.40 -7.40
N ARG A 65 -15.49 12.92 -7.25
CA ARG A 65 -14.65 12.41 -8.32
C ARG A 65 -14.49 10.90 -8.18
N SER A 66 -14.59 10.21 -9.30
CA SER A 66 -14.59 8.75 -9.46
C SER A 66 -13.41 8.29 -10.32
N VAL A 67 -13.36 7.01 -10.68
CA VAL A 67 -12.32 6.49 -11.58
C VAL A 67 -12.42 7.09 -12.98
N ASP A 68 -13.64 7.42 -13.43
CA ASP A 68 -13.91 7.90 -14.79
C ASP A 68 -13.43 9.34 -15.01
N ASP A 69 -13.15 10.06 -13.92
CA ASP A 69 -12.61 11.42 -13.94
C ASP A 69 -11.09 11.47 -14.23
N TYR A 70 -10.44 10.31 -14.41
CA TYR A 70 -9.00 10.19 -14.63
C TYR A 70 -8.70 9.31 -15.84
N GLU A 71 -7.79 9.77 -16.71
CA GLU A 71 -7.33 8.99 -17.87
C GLU A 71 -6.56 7.72 -17.44
N TRP A 72 -5.77 7.82 -16.37
CA TRP A 72 -5.01 6.70 -15.83
C TRP A 72 -4.77 6.88 -14.33
N ILE A 73 -4.68 5.76 -13.63
CA ILE A 73 -4.30 5.73 -12.22
C ILE A 73 -3.31 4.58 -12.01
N ARG A 74 -2.19 4.88 -11.34
CA ARG A 74 -1.18 3.90 -10.93
C ARG A 74 -0.99 4.01 -9.42
N GLY A 75 -0.70 2.88 -8.78
CA GLY A 75 -0.41 2.86 -7.36
C GLY A 75 0.68 1.87 -7.03
N ASN A 76 1.32 2.10 -5.89
CA ASN A 76 2.22 1.19 -5.25
C ASN A 76 1.86 1.15 -3.76
N ALA A 77 1.86 -0.03 -3.16
CA ALA A 77 1.80 -0.16 -1.71
C ALA A 77 3.09 -0.79 -1.21
N GLU A 78 3.60 -0.24 -0.12
CA GLU A 78 4.83 -0.69 0.52
C GLU A 78 4.55 -1.04 1.97
N HIS A 79 5.18 -2.11 2.45
CA HIS A 79 5.08 -2.51 3.85
C HIS A 79 6.40 -3.12 4.31
N ALA A 80 6.93 -2.56 5.40
CA ALA A 80 8.15 -3.03 6.04
C ALA A 80 7.87 -3.41 7.50
N TRP A 81 8.49 -4.48 7.97
CA TRP A 81 8.50 -4.87 9.38
C TRP A 81 9.83 -5.51 9.72
N GLY A 82 10.24 -5.41 10.99
CA GLY A 82 11.49 -5.99 11.44
C GLY A 82 11.45 -6.38 12.91
N ILE A 83 12.41 -7.22 13.30
CA ILE A 83 12.59 -7.71 14.67
C ILE A 83 14.10 -7.73 14.95
N LEU A 84 14.48 -7.28 16.14
CA LEU A 84 15.83 -7.49 16.66
C LEU A 84 15.81 -8.77 17.50
N ASN A 85 16.58 -9.77 17.07
CA ASN A 85 16.70 -11.08 17.71
C ASN A 85 18.09 -11.30 18.27
#